data_AF-A0A6P6USZ5-F1
#
_entry.id   AF-A0A6P6USZ5-F1
#
_cell.length_a   1.000
_cell.length_b   1.000
_cell.length_c   1.000
_cell.angle_alpha   90.00
_cell.angle_beta   90.00
_cell.angle_gamma   90.00
#
_symmetry.space_group_name_H-M   'P 1'
#
loop_
_entity.id
_entity.type
_entity.pdbx_description
1 polymer ?
#
loop_
_entity_poly.entity_id
_entity_poly.type
_entity_poly.pdbx_seq_one_letter_code
_entity_poly.pdbx_strand_id
1 'polypeptide(L)'
;MTAAAGESIERIFSTGQLTVEIWGVFRASCSICLPAISLRERLVTWWLSLHSDAQRCHVVSILPSFICWHIWKARNKAIFEGVKLTREEICHGILRDISAAVEIKFHHRIVAQTFDRFFERLSQPLPVHRVQLVKWQATGRGILSLNTDGCSKGNPGMSGGGGILRDSNGQVLVAFSVYLGVNTSLRAEALALLMGFRVCFQQGFVQVRVQTDSLVLVGILQRRFQCPWLIRREDHVRVYHQLCSLPQLARG
;
A
#
# COMPACT_ATOMS: atom_id res chain seq x y z
N MET A 1 28.24 -37.32 32.49
CA MET A 1 27.69 -37.90 31.26
C MET A 1 26.48 -38.74 31.63
N THR A 2 25.29 -38.16 31.61
CA THR A 2 24.01 -38.87 31.83
C THR A 2 23.36 -39.11 30.48
N ALA A 3 23.17 -40.39 30.16
CA ALA A 3 22.68 -40.89 28.88
C ALA A 3 21.35 -40.24 28.47
N ALA A 4 21.29 -39.82 27.20
CA ALA A 4 20.09 -39.35 26.53
C ALA A 4 19.06 -40.49 26.44
N ALA A 5 18.04 -40.44 27.29
CA ALA A 5 16.86 -41.27 27.15
C ALA A 5 16.08 -40.84 25.89
N GLY A 6 16.29 -41.59 24.80
CA GLY A 6 15.37 -41.78 23.66
C GLY A 6 14.64 -40.56 23.11
N GLU A 7 15.31 -39.68 22.37
CA GLU A 7 14.62 -38.79 21.43
C GLU A 7 14.16 -39.58 20.21
N SER A 8 12.90 -40.02 20.22
CA SER A 8 12.25 -40.58 19.03
C SER A 8 11.82 -39.47 18.07
N ILE A 9 11.81 -39.77 16.76
CA ILE A 9 11.21 -38.91 15.71
C ILE A 9 9.79 -38.46 16.12
N GLU A 10 9.03 -39.37 16.73
CA GLU A 10 7.67 -39.05 17.19
C GLU A 10 7.67 -38.02 18.31
N ARG A 11 8.66 -38.07 19.22
CA ARG A 11 8.79 -37.07 20.29
C ARG A 11 9.12 -35.69 19.74
N ILE A 12 9.93 -35.63 18.68
CA ILE A 12 10.32 -34.37 18.05
C ILE A 12 9.17 -33.78 17.24
N PHE A 13 8.54 -34.56 16.37
CA PHE A 13 7.63 -34.04 15.35
C PHE A 13 6.14 -34.28 15.62
N SER A 14 5.77 -35.05 16.64
CA SER A 14 4.36 -35.41 16.88
C SER A 14 3.90 -35.19 18.32
N THR A 15 4.62 -35.72 19.31
CA THR A 15 4.14 -35.85 20.70
C THR A 15 4.77 -34.85 21.68
N GLY A 16 5.78 -34.10 21.27
CA GLY A 16 6.34 -33.01 22.07
C GLY A 16 5.32 -31.89 22.32
N GLN A 17 5.26 -31.34 23.54
CA GLN A 17 4.27 -30.33 23.94
C GLN A 17 4.23 -29.13 22.97
N LEU A 18 5.39 -28.51 22.72
CA LEU A 18 5.51 -27.39 21.78
C LEU A 18 5.08 -27.78 20.36
N THR A 19 5.41 -29.00 19.94
CA THR A 19 5.05 -29.52 18.62
C THR A 19 3.54 -29.70 18.47
N VAL A 20 2.87 -30.26 19.48
CA VAL A 20 1.41 -30.41 19.48
C VAL A 20 0.72 -29.04 19.40
N GLU A 21 1.22 -28.05 20.13
CA GLU A 21 0.70 -26.69 20.10
C GLU A 21 0.88 -26.03 18.72
N ILE A 22 2.07 -26.15 18.11
CA ILE A 22 2.33 -25.62 16.76
C ILE A 22 1.39 -26.27 15.74
N TRP A 23 1.32 -27.61 15.70
CA TRP A 23 0.38 -28.30 14.81
C TRP A 23 -1.07 -27.87 15.05
N GLY A 24 -1.45 -27.63 16.30
CA GLY A 24 -2.79 -27.18 16.70
C GLY A 24 -3.18 -25.83 16.08
N VAL A 25 -2.26 -24.86 16.07
CA VAL A 25 -2.49 -23.54 15.47
C VAL A 25 -2.88 -23.65 14.00
N PHE A 26 -2.08 -24.36 13.21
CA PHE A 26 -2.31 -24.48 11.76
C PHE A 26 -3.49 -25.40 11.44
N ARG A 27 -3.67 -26.48 12.20
CA ARG A 27 -4.80 -27.40 12.05
C ARG A 27 -6.14 -26.69 12.23
N ALA A 28 -6.25 -25.83 13.24
CA ALA A 28 -7.48 -25.09 13.54
C ALA A 28 -7.89 -24.19 12.36
N SER A 29 -6.93 -23.52 11.72
CA SER A 29 -7.20 -22.65 10.57
C SER A 29 -7.54 -23.42 9.28
N CYS A 30 -6.99 -24.62 9.09
CA CYS A 30 -7.22 -25.44 7.90
C CYS A 30 -8.44 -26.39 8.00
N SER A 31 -9.22 -26.33 9.10
CA SER A 31 -10.37 -27.21 9.34
C SER A 31 -10.07 -28.73 9.22
N ILE A 32 -8.85 -29.15 9.56
CA ILE A 32 -8.43 -30.56 9.47
C ILE A 32 -8.87 -31.30 10.74
N CYS A 33 -9.73 -32.31 10.60
CA CYS A 33 -10.45 -32.93 11.72
C CYS A 33 -9.92 -34.30 12.19
N LEU A 34 -8.62 -34.50 12.45
CA LEU A 34 -8.17 -35.72 13.16
C LEU A 34 -6.97 -35.49 14.10
N PRO A 35 -7.01 -35.95 15.38
CA PRO A 35 -5.82 -36.02 16.22
C PRO A 35 -4.96 -37.20 15.76
N ALA A 36 -3.97 -36.93 14.93
CA ALA A 36 -3.00 -37.94 14.52
C ALA A 36 -1.96 -38.19 15.63
N ILE A 37 -1.70 -39.46 15.91
CA ILE A 37 -0.82 -39.91 17.00
C ILE A 37 0.62 -39.98 16.52
N SER A 38 0.82 -40.34 15.23
CA SER A 38 2.13 -40.43 14.59
C SER A 38 2.40 -39.33 13.55
N LEU A 39 3.68 -39.10 13.22
CA LEU A 39 4.09 -38.13 12.20
C LEU A 39 3.53 -38.53 10.84
N ARG A 40 3.57 -39.83 10.53
CA ARG A 40 3.05 -40.38 9.28
C ARG A 40 1.56 -40.11 9.12
N GLU A 41 0.77 -40.37 10.16
CA GLU A 41 -0.68 -40.06 10.15
C GLU A 41 -0.93 -38.56 9.94
N ARG A 42 -0.12 -37.69 10.55
CA ARG A 42 -0.23 -36.22 10.34
C ARG A 42 0.00 -35.89 8.88
N LEU A 43 1.14 -36.28 8.32
CA LEU A 43 1.50 -35.95 6.94
C LEU A 43 0.45 -36.46 5.94
N VAL A 44 0.02 -37.72 6.08
CA VAL A 44 -1.01 -38.32 5.21
C VAL A 44 -2.34 -37.58 5.33
N THR A 45 -2.78 -37.25 6.55
CA THR A 45 -4.05 -36.51 6.75
C THR A 45 -4.03 -35.17 6.02
N TRP A 46 -2.91 -34.44 6.12
CA TRP A 46 -2.75 -33.16 5.46
C TRP A 46 -2.66 -33.29 3.93
N TRP A 47 -1.89 -34.23 3.41
CA TRP A 47 -1.77 -34.44 1.96
C TRP A 47 -3.06 -34.93 1.31
N LEU A 48 -3.90 -35.66 2.04
CA LEU A 48 -5.22 -36.11 1.56
C LEU A 48 -6.34 -35.08 1.80
N SER A 49 -6.06 -33.96 2.47
CA SER A 49 -7.06 -32.92 2.74
C SER A 49 -7.38 -32.12 1.47
N LEU A 50 -8.49 -32.47 0.81
CA LEU A 50 -8.96 -31.81 -0.40
C LEU A 50 -9.61 -30.46 -0.08
N HIS A 51 -9.23 -29.43 -0.85
CA HIS A 51 -9.83 -28.10 -0.81
C HIS A 51 -10.26 -27.70 -2.22
N SER A 52 -11.43 -27.04 -2.35
CA SER A 52 -11.96 -26.59 -3.64
C SER A 52 -11.15 -25.45 -4.27
N ASP A 53 -10.41 -24.71 -3.45
CA ASP A 53 -9.60 -23.56 -3.86
C ASP A 53 -8.14 -23.98 -4.12
N ALA A 54 -7.60 -23.64 -5.29
CA ALA A 54 -6.27 -24.03 -5.72
C ALA A 54 -5.14 -23.47 -4.83
N GLN A 55 -5.32 -22.26 -4.27
CA GLN A 55 -4.34 -21.66 -3.36
C GLN A 55 -4.36 -22.36 -2.00
N ARG A 56 -5.55 -22.58 -1.44
CA ARG A 56 -5.70 -23.32 -0.17
C ARG A 56 -5.20 -24.76 -0.29
N CYS A 57 -5.52 -25.44 -1.38
CA CYS A 57 -5.03 -26.79 -1.67
C CYS A 57 -3.49 -26.81 -1.72
N HIS A 58 -2.88 -25.82 -2.39
CA HIS A 58 -1.43 -25.71 -2.41
C HIS A 58 -0.83 -25.49 -1.02
N VAL A 59 -1.35 -24.53 -0.25
CA VAL A 59 -0.86 -24.23 1.11
C VAL A 59 -0.95 -25.46 2.01
N VAL A 60 -2.09 -26.15 2.01
CA VAL A 60 -2.29 -27.35 2.85
C VAL A 60 -1.34 -28.48 2.46
N SER A 61 -1.00 -28.62 1.17
CA SER A 61 -0.06 -29.66 0.72
C SER A 61 1.39 -29.44 1.16
N ILE A 62 1.83 -28.19 1.30
CA ILE A 62 3.24 -27.85 1.63
C ILE A 62 3.47 -27.55 3.12
N LEU A 63 2.43 -27.09 3.81
CA LEU A 63 2.50 -26.64 5.21
C LEU A 63 3.07 -27.69 6.19
N PRO A 64 2.75 -29.00 6.09
CA PRO A 64 3.35 -30.01 6.95
C PRO A 64 4.89 -30.06 6.87
N SER A 65 5.44 -29.88 5.67
CA SER A 65 6.89 -29.86 5.43
C SER A 65 7.53 -28.64 6.09
N PHE A 66 6.90 -27.47 5.98
CA PHE A 66 7.37 -26.24 6.65
C PHE A 66 7.28 -26.34 8.18
N ILE A 67 6.20 -26.93 8.72
CA ILE A 67 6.07 -27.17 10.17
C ILE A 67 7.23 -28.04 10.66
N CYS A 68 7.48 -29.19 10.00
CA CYS A 68 8.58 -30.08 10.36
C CYS A 68 9.94 -29.35 10.29
N TRP A 69 10.18 -28.59 9.21
CA TRP A 69 11.42 -27.83 9.04
C TRP A 69 11.65 -26.81 10.16
N HIS A 70 10.64 -26.06 10.56
CA HIS A 70 10.78 -25.07 11.62
C HIS A 70 10.91 -25.69 13.01
N ILE A 71 10.21 -26.79 13.29
CA ILE A 71 10.43 -27.58 14.53
C ILE A 71 11.88 -28.08 14.59
N TRP A 72 12.38 -28.63 13.48
CA TRP A 72 13.77 -29.09 13.39
C TRP A 72 14.78 -27.96 13.63
N LYS A 73 14.59 -26.80 12.99
CA LYS A 73 15.42 -25.61 13.21
C LYS A 73 15.38 -25.15 14.66
N ALA A 74 14.19 -25.08 15.27
CA ALA A 74 14.03 -24.67 16.66
C ALA A 74 14.76 -25.62 17.64
N ARG A 75 14.66 -26.94 17.39
CA ARG A 75 15.43 -27.94 18.15
C ARG A 75 16.93 -27.72 18.02
N ASN A 76 17.44 -27.60 16.78
CA ASN A 76 18.87 -27.44 16.56
C ASN A 76 19.40 -26.18 17.22
N LYS A 77 18.65 -25.07 17.13
CA LYS A 77 19.00 -23.82 17.81
C LYS A 77 19.06 -23.99 19.33
N ALA A 78 18.11 -24.73 19.91
CA ALA A 78 18.10 -24.99 21.35
C ALA A 78 19.26 -25.89 21.79
N ILE A 79 19.63 -26.90 21.00
CA ILE A 79 20.69 -27.85 21.34
C ILE A 79 22.09 -27.24 21.15
N PHE A 80 22.34 -26.59 20.02
CA PHE A 80 23.69 -26.16 19.63
C PHE A 80 24.00 -24.71 20.00
N GLU A 81 22.98 -23.84 20.09
CA GLU A 81 23.16 -22.43 20.43
C GLU A 81 22.58 -22.07 21.81
N GLY A 82 21.90 -23.01 22.47
CA GLY A 82 21.22 -22.76 23.74
C GLY A 82 20.00 -21.83 23.64
N VAL A 83 19.58 -21.46 22.42
CA VAL A 83 18.47 -20.52 22.19
C VAL A 83 17.16 -21.29 22.03
N LYS A 84 16.24 -21.12 22.99
CA LYS A 84 14.88 -21.68 22.92
C LYS A 84 13.95 -20.69 22.23
N LEU A 85 13.49 -21.05 21.03
CA LEU A 85 12.48 -20.26 20.32
C LEU A 85 11.10 -20.45 20.96
N THR A 86 10.32 -19.38 20.98
CA THR A 86 8.93 -19.42 21.43
C THR A 86 8.01 -19.98 20.35
N ARG A 87 6.80 -20.38 20.75
CA ARG A 87 5.76 -20.85 19.82
C ARG A 87 5.43 -19.77 18.78
N GLU A 88 5.36 -18.52 19.20
CA GLU A 88 5.02 -17.37 18.37
C GLU A 88 6.10 -17.12 17.31
N GLU A 89 7.37 -17.21 17.68
CA GLU A 89 8.50 -17.06 16.75
C GLU A 89 8.49 -18.15 15.67
N ILE A 90 8.21 -19.40 16.07
CA ILE A 90 8.14 -20.54 15.14
C ILE A 90 6.96 -20.38 14.20
N CYS A 91 5.77 -20.07 14.72
CA CYS A 91 4.56 -19.85 13.90
C CYS A 91 4.73 -18.68 12.92
N HIS A 92 5.37 -17.58 13.36
CA HIS A 92 5.67 -16.45 12.49
C HIS A 92 6.65 -16.83 11.36
N GLY A 93 7.68 -17.61 11.69
CA GLY A 93 8.62 -18.14 10.70
C GLY A 93 7.94 -19.02 9.64
N ILE A 94 7.03 -19.92 10.07
CA ILE A 94 6.26 -20.77 9.17
C ILE A 94 5.35 -19.92 8.27
N LEU A 95 4.61 -18.96 8.83
CA LEU A 95 3.75 -18.06 8.08
C LEU A 95 4.53 -17.27 7.02
N ARG A 96 5.69 -16.73 7.39
CA ARG A 96 6.55 -15.98 6.46
C ARG A 96 6.96 -16.84 5.27
N ASP A 97 7.46 -18.04 5.52
CA ASP A 97 7.98 -18.90 4.47
C ASP A 97 6.87 -19.43 3.55
N ILE A 98 5.67 -19.72 4.09
CA ILE A 98 4.49 -20.09 3.29
C ILE A 98 3.96 -18.92 2.47
N SER A 99 3.92 -17.71 3.05
CA SER A 99 3.51 -16.51 2.32
C SER A 99 4.42 -16.26 1.12
N ALA A 100 5.73 -16.47 1.29
CA ALA A 100 6.70 -16.39 0.20
C ALA A 100 6.47 -17.48 -0.87
N ALA A 101 6.18 -18.72 -0.48
CA ALA A 101 5.88 -19.80 -1.42
C ALA A 101 4.63 -19.49 -2.27
N VAL A 102 3.58 -18.92 -1.66
CA VAL A 102 2.38 -18.46 -2.36
C VAL A 102 2.67 -17.31 -3.31
N GLU A 103 3.45 -16.32 -2.87
CA GLU A 103 3.85 -15.18 -3.72
C GLU A 103 4.61 -15.62 -4.97
N ILE A 104 5.53 -16.57 -4.84
CA ILE A 104 6.30 -17.13 -5.96
C ILE A 104 5.38 -17.88 -6.94
N LYS A 105 4.47 -18.73 -6.43
CA LYS A 105 3.64 -19.59 -7.28
C LYS A 105 2.47 -18.85 -7.95
N PHE A 106 1.85 -17.91 -7.25
CA PHE A 106 0.62 -17.26 -7.69
C PHE A 106 0.81 -15.77 -8.04
N HIS A 107 2.05 -15.28 -8.04
CA HIS A 107 2.45 -13.92 -8.46
C HIS A 107 1.67 -12.79 -7.78
N HIS A 108 1.21 -13.01 -6.55
CA HIS A 108 0.56 -11.99 -5.74
C HIS A 108 0.93 -12.14 -4.28
N ARG A 109 1.05 -11.00 -3.59
CA ARG A 109 1.50 -10.96 -2.20
C ARG A 109 0.31 -10.88 -1.25
N ILE A 110 0.18 -11.87 -0.37
CA ILE A 110 -0.77 -11.85 0.73
C ILE A 110 -0.02 -11.43 1.99
N VAL A 111 -0.36 -10.27 2.53
CA VAL A 111 0.18 -9.78 3.80
C VAL A 111 -0.77 -10.15 4.92
N ALA A 112 -0.30 -10.83 5.96
CA ALA A 112 -1.08 -11.14 7.16
C ALA A 112 -0.16 -11.26 8.37
N GLN A 113 -0.68 -10.93 9.56
CA GLN A 113 0.06 -11.03 10.83
C GLN A 113 -0.06 -12.41 11.47
N THR A 114 -1.11 -13.16 11.11
CA THR A 114 -1.45 -14.46 11.68
C THR A 114 -1.90 -15.41 10.58
N PHE A 115 -1.75 -16.71 10.81
CA PHE A 115 -2.01 -17.73 9.79
C PHE A 115 -3.50 -17.87 9.45
N ASP A 116 -4.41 -17.69 10.40
CA ASP A 116 -5.86 -17.64 10.18
C ASP A 116 -6.23 -16.55 9.17
N ARG A 117 -5.76 -15.31 9.38
CA ARG A 117 -6.01 -14.19 8.45
C ARG A 117 -5.37 -14.41 7.08
N PHE A 118 -4.20 -15.05 7.04
CA PHE A 118 -3.57 -15.45 5.80
C PHE A 118 -4.46 -16.44 5.04
N PHE A 119 -4.92 -17.49 5.72
CA PHE A 119 -5.71 -18.57 5.14
C PHE A 119 -7.10 -18.13 4.67
N GLU A 120 -7.72 -17.18 5.39
CA GLU A 120 -8.94 -16.51 4.96
C GLU A 120 -8.75 -15.74 3.65
N ARG A 121 -7.62 -15.05 3.48
CA ARG A 121 -7.31 -14.22 2.31
C ARG A 121 -6.97 -15.01 1.04
N LEU A 122 -6.53 -16.27 1.15
CA LEU A 122 -6.22 -17.13 -0.02
C LEU A 122 -7.41 -17.29 -0.99
N SER A 123 -8.64 -17.17 -0.50
CA SER A 123 -9.86 -17.29 -1.31
C SER A 123 -10.57 -15.96 -1.56
N GLN A 124 -9.94 -14.83 -1.20
CA GLN A 124 -10.49 -13.52 -1.54
C GLN A 124 -10.14 -13.17 -2.99
N PRO A 125 -11.11 -12.69 -3.80
CA PRO A 125 -10.80 -12.22 -5.14
C PRO A 125 -9.78 -11.07 -5.04
N LEU A 126 -8.72 -11.17 -5.85
CA LEU A 126 -7.71 -10.12 -5.94
C LEU A 126 -8.39 -8.78 -6.25
N PRO A 127 -7.98 -7.68 -5.60
CA PRO A 127 -8.49 -6.37 -5.94
C PRO A 127 -8.18 -6.09 -7.42
N VAL A 128 -9.24 -5.94 -8.22
CA VAL A 128 -9.11 -5.63 -9.65
C VAL A 128 -8.64 -4.20 -9.77
N HIS A 129 -7.34 -4.00 -10.00
CA HIS A 129 -6.81 -2.70 -10.37
C HIS A 129 -7.30 -2.35 -11.77
N ARG A 130 -8.24 -1.41 -11.87
CA ARG A 130 -8.65 -0.84 -13.16
C ARG A 130 -7.64 0.22 -13.57
N VAL A 131 -6.93 -0.05 -14.66
CA VAL A 131 -6.14 0.98 -15.34
C VAL A 131 -7.12 1.78 -16.21
N GLN A 132 -7.32 3.05 -15.88
CA GLN A 132 -8.06 3.98 -16.71
C GLN A 132 -7.08 4.87 -17.45
N LEU A 133 -7.09 4.82 -18.78
CA LEU A 133 -6.35 5.78 -19.58
C LEU A 133 -7.01 7.15 -19.44
N VAL A 134 -6.32 8.09 -18.81
CA VAL A 134 -6.77 9.48 -18.69
C VAL A 134 -6.08 10.30 -19.77
N LYS A 135 -6.87 10.91 -20.67
CA LYS A 135 -6.39 11.86 -21.68
C LYS A 135 -6.90 13.25 -21.30
N TRP A 136 -6.01 14.25 -21.35
CA TRP A 136 -6.41 15.64 -21.19
C TRP A 136 -7.47 16.03 -22.24
N GLN A 137 -8.48 16.78 -21.82
CA GLN A 137 -9.56 17.24 -22.70
C GLN A 137 -9.61 18.77 -22.69
N ALA A 138 -9.73 19.35 -23.89
CA ALA A 138 -9.89 20.78 -24.07
C ALA A 138 -11.21 21.26 -23.47
N THR A 139 -11.19 22.42 -22.83
CA THR A 139 -12.33 22.93 -22.05
C THR A 139 -13.45 23.58 -22.87
N GLY A 140 -13.43 23.43 -24.20
CA GLY A 140 -14.37 24.04 -25.15
C GLY A 140 -13.67 24.92 -26.20
N ARG A 141 -14.34 25.16 -27.33
CA ARG A 141 -13.79 25.98 -28.43
C ARG A 141 -13.49 27.41 -27.97
N GLY A 142 -12.29 27.89 -28.28
CA GLY A 142 -11.86 29.26 -27.96
C GLY A 142 -11.50 29.50 -26.49
N ILE A 143 -11.50 28.45 -25.64
CA ILE A 143 -11.16 28.57 -24.23
C ILE A 143 -9.72 28.15 -24.00
N LEU A 144 -8.93 29.03 -23.37
CA LEU A 144 -7.58 28.72 -22.92
C LEU A 144 -7.63 27.96 -21.59
N SER A 145 -6.85 26.89 -21.46
CA SER A 145 -6.77 26.06 -20.25
C SER A 145 -5.44 26.24 -19.55
N LEU A 146 -5.46 26.73 -18.32
CA LEU A 146 -4.29 26.83 -17.45
C LEU A 146 -4.27 25.66 -16.46
N ASN A 147 -3.40 24.69 -16.70
CA ASN A 147 -3.12 23.60 -15.76
C ASN A 147 -2.00 24.02 -14.80
N THR A 148 -2.15 23.84 -13.50
CA THR A 148 -1.10 24.13 -12.51
C THR A 148 -0.97 23.01 -11.49
N ASP A 149 0.25 22.78 -11.03
CA ASP A 149 0.60 21.80 -10.00
C ASP A 149 1.70 22.38 -9.09
N GLY A 150 1.55 22.21 -7.79
CA GLY A 150 2.52 22.57 -6.76
C GLY A 150 2.97 21.37 -5.95
N CYS A 151 4.27 21.16 -5.87
CA CYS A 151 4.86 20.02 -5.17
C CYS A 151 5.65 20.43 -3.92
N SER A 152 5.73 19.55 -2.93
CA SER A 152 6.54 19.75 -1.72
C SER A 152 7.15 18.44 -1.22
N LYS A 153 8.46 18.44 -0.95
CA LYS A 153 9.21 17.33 -0.35
C LYS A 153 9.07 17.35 1.18
N GLY A 154 7.89 16.98 1.67
CA GLY A 154 7.48 17.12 3.07
C GLY A 154 6.32 18.11 3.23
N ASN A 155 5.79 18.27 4.44
CA ASN A 155 4.65 19.13 4.70
C ASN A 155 4.75 19.83 6.08
N PRO A 156 5.61 20.86 6.24
CA PRO A 156 6.31 21.61 5.19
C PRO A 156 7.61 20.96 4.69
N GLY A 157 8.08 21.35 3.50
CA GLY A 157 9.32 20.88 2.90
C GLY A 157 9.76 21.72 1.70
N MET A 158 10.90 21.39 1.08
CA MET A 158 11.35 22.07 -0.16
C MET A 158 10.29 21.91 -1.26
N SER A 159 9.90 23.01 -1.89
CA SER A 159 8.75 23.07 -2.78
C SER A 159 9.08 23.71 -4.12
N GLY A 160 8.33 23.31 -5.14
CA GLY A 160 8.31 23.91 -6.45
C GLY A 160 6.89 23.93 -6.99
N GLY A 161 6.70 24.59 -8.13
CA GLY A 161 5.43 24.58 -8.83
C GLY A 161 5.63 24.81 -10.30
N GLY A 162 4.57 24.58 -11.06
CA GLY A 162 4.59 24.80 -12.49
C GLY A 162 3.20 24.81 -13.09
N GLY A 163 3.17 25.03 -14.39
CA GLY A 163 1.92 25.00 -15.12
C GLY A 163 2.09 25.15 -16.61
N ILE A 164 1.02 24.84 -17.33
CA ILE A 164 0.95 24.85 -18.78
C ILE A 164 -0.36 25.52 -19.19
N LEU A 165 -0.27 26.53 -20.05
CA LEU A 165 -1.40 27.13 -20.74
C LEU A 165 -1.56 26.47 -22.11
N ARG A 166 -2.76 25.99 -22.42
CA ARG A 166 -3.10 25.37 -23.69
C ARG A 166 -4.26 26.08 -24.38
N ASP A 167 -4.26 26.06 -25.71
CA ASP A 167 -5.43 26.45 -26.50
C ASP A 167 -6.50 25.34 -26.56
N SER A 168 -7.60 25.59 -27.26
CA SER A 168 -8.69 24.60 -27.42
C SER A 168 -8.33 23.40 -28.30
N ASN A 169 -7.19 23.43 -29.01
CA ASN A 169 -6.66 22.31 -29.78
C ASN A 169 -5.66 21.48 -28.97
N GLY A 170 -5.35 21.88 -27.74
CA GLY A 170 -4.36 21.25 -26.87
C GLY A 170 -2.93 21.72 -27.12
N GLN A 171 -2.73 22.73 -27.97
CA GLN A 171 -1.41 23.30 -28.23
C GLN A 171 -0.95 24.12 -27.04
N VAL A 172 0.29 23.86 -26.61
CA VAL A 172 0.92 24.59 -25.52
C VAL A 172 1.27 25.99 -25.99
N LEU A 173 0.70 26.99 -25.34
CA LEU A 173 0.99 28.40 -25.57
C LEU A 173 2.08 28.90 -24.61
N VAL A 174 2.02 28.46 -23.35
CA VAL A 174 2.98 28.83 -22.31
C VAL A 174 3.23 27.65 -21.39
N ALA A 175 4.47 27.50 -20.93
CA ALA A 175 4.84 26.60 -19.85
C ALA A 175 5.76 27.32 -18.87
N PHE A 176 5.64 27.03 -17.58
CA PHE A 176 6.50 27.61 -16.55
C PHE A 176 6.82 26.59 -15.45
N SER A 177 7.94 26.84 -14.77
CA SER A 177 8.30 26.21 -13.51
C SER A 177 8.87 27.27 -12.57
N VAL A 178 8.70 27.07 -11.27
CA VAL A 178 9.12 28.03 -10.25
C VAL A 178 9.60 27.32 -8.99
N TYR A 179 10.74 27.76 -8.46
CA TYR A 179 11.20 27.37 -7.13
C TYR A 179 10.45 28.19 -6.07
N LEU A 180 9.82 27.52 -5.10
CA LEU A 180 8.93 28.16 -4.14
C LEU A 180 9.53 28.26 -2.72
N GLY A 181 10.74 27.74 -2.49
CA GLY A 181 11.33 27.70 -1.15
C GLY A 181 10.76 26.55 -0.32
N VAL A 182 10.52 26.77 0.98
CA VAL A 182 9.95 25.76 1.89
C VAL A 182 8.48 26.07 2.15
N ASN A 183 7.57 25.19 1.73
CA ASN A 183 6.13 25.38 1.91
C ASN A 183 5.42 24.07 2.28
N THR A 184 4.14 24.17 2.64
CA THR A 184 3.22 23.02 2.69
C THR A 184 2.75 22.66 1.28
N SER A 185 2.25 21.44 1.07
CA SER A 185 1.70 21.00 -0.23
C SER A 185 0.60 21.95 -0.72
N LEU A 186 -0.39 22.26 0.12
CA LEU A 186 -1.48 23.18 -0.24
C LEU A 186 -0.97 24.59 -0.60
N ARG A 187 0.10 25.06 0.05
CA ARG A 187 0.68 26.38 -0.23
C ARG A 187 1.48 26.37 -1.54
N ALA A 188 2.18 25.29 -1.84
CA ALA A 188 2.85 25.12 -3.14
C ALA A 188 1.84 25.18 -4.29
N GLU A 189 0.71 24.50 -4.15
CA GLU A 189 -0.41 24.51 -5.12
C GLU A 189 -0.96 25.91 -5.36
N ALA A 190 -1.27 26.64 -4.28
CA ALA A 190 -1.81 27.99 -4.37
C ALA A 190 -0.81 28.98 -5.02
N LEU A 191 0.49 28.83 -4.74
CA LEU A 191 1.54 29.66 -5.31
C LEU A 191 1.81 29.33 -6.78
N ALA A 192 1.76 28.05 -7.18
CA ALA A 192 1.83 27.62 -8.57
C ALA A 192 0.68 28.24 -9.39
N LEU A 193 -0.53 28.20 -8.84
CA LEU A 193 -1.71 28.82 -9.46
C LEU A 193 -1.55 30.33 -9.64
N LEU A 194 -1.12 31.04 -8.59
CA LEU A 194 -0.85 32.47 -8.68
C LEU A 194 0.19 32.79 -9.77
N MET A 195 1.27 32.02 -9.81
CA MET A 195 2.33 32.22 -10.79
C MET A 195 1.78 32.01 -12.21
N GLY A 196 0.96 30.99 -12.43
CA GLY A 196 0.27 30.76 -13.69
C GLY A 196 -0.57 31.96 -14.13
N PHE A 197 -1.34 32.56 -13.22
CA PHE A 197 -2.11 33.77 -13.53
C PHE A 197 -1.22 34.97 -13.90
N ARG A 198 -0.13 35.19 -13.18
CA ARG A 198 0.81 36.28 -13.49
C ARG A 198 1.42 36.12 -14.87
N VAL A 199 1.84 34.90 -15.19
CA VAL A 199 2.41 34.54 -16.49
C VAL A 199 1.37 34.76 -17.59
N CYS A 200 0.12 34.29 -17.41
CA CYS A 200 -0.95 34.51 -18.37
C CYS A 200 -1.22 36.01 -18.60
N PHE A 201 -1.34 36.78 -17.52
CA PHE A 201 -1.62 38.21 -17.60
C PHE A 201 -0.50 38.99 -18.29
N GLN A 202 0.76 38.69 -17.98
CA GLN A 202 1.93 39.30 -18.62
C GLN A 202 2.00 39.02 -20.13
N GLN A 203 1.44 37.89 -20.58
CA GLN A 203 1.37 37.50 -21.98
C GLN A 203 0.08 37.99 -22.67
N GLY A 204 -0.76 38.78 -21.98
CA GLY A 204 -2.00 39.31 -22.54
C GLY A 204 -3.20 38.36 -22.49
N PHE A 205 -3.08 37.21 -21.83
CA PHE A 205 -4.19 36.26 -21.67
C PHE A 205 -5.06 36.62 -20.46
N VAL A 206 -6.22 37.22 -20.72
CA VAL A 206 -7.15 37.70 -19.69
C VAL A 206 -8.27 36.71 -19.34
N GLN A 207 -8.60 35.78 -20.24
CA GLN A 207 -9.67 34.81 -20.05
C GLN A 207 -9.14 33.38 -20.15
N VAL A 208 -8.84 32.79 -19.00
CA VAL A 208 -8.30 31.42 -18.89
C VAL A 208 -9.15 30.59 -17.93
N ARG A 209 -9.33 29.32 -18.25
CA ARG A 209 -9.97 28.33 -17.39
C ARG A 209 -8.90 27.54 -16.66
N VAL A 210 -8.96 27.55 -15.34
CA VAL A 210 -7.98 26.85 -14.49
C VAL A 210 -8.37 25.40 -14.25
N GLN A 211 -7.37 24.53 -14.28
CA GLN A 211 -7.44 23.13 -13.92
C GLN A 211 -6.31 22.81 -12.92
N THR A 212 -6.66 22.28 -11.75
CA THR A 212 -5.74 21.82 -10.70
C THR A 212 -6.30 20.51 -10.12
N ASP A 213 -5.41 19.60 -9.73
CA ASP A 213 -5.73 18.34 -9.06
C ASP A 213 -5.91 18.50 -7.53
N SER A 214 -5.61 19.69 -6.98
CA SER A 214 -5.81 20.00 -5.57
C SER A 214 -7.28 20.29 -5.25
N LEU A 215 -8.04 19.25 -4.91
CA LEU A 215 -9.45 19.38 -4.48
C LEU A 215 -9.65 20.32 -3.28
N VAL A 216 -8.67 20.38 -2.39
CA VAL A 216 -8.69 21.30 -1.24
C VAL A 216 -8.60 22.74 -1.71
N LEU A 217 -7.67 23.06 -2.63
CA LEU A 217 -7.56 24.39 -3.21
C LEU A 217 -8.83 24.77 -3.97
N VAL A 218 -9.37 23.85 -4.79
CA VAL A 218 -10.65 24.06 -5.50
C VAL A 218 -11.78 24.40 -4.54
N GLY A 219 -11.91 23.65 -3.44
CA GLY A 219 -12.94 23.91 -2.44
C GLY A 219 -12.76 25.23 -1.70
N ILE A 220 -11.52 25.67 -1.46
CA ILE A 220 -11.22 27.00 -0.90
C ILE A 220 -11.63 28.10 -1.88
N LEU A 221 -11.23 27.98 -3.15
CA LEU A 221 -11.54 28.96 -4.20
C LEU A 221 -13.04 29.09 -4.46
N GLN A 222 -13.77 27.97 -4.36
CA GLN A 222 -15.23 27.91 -4.50
C GLN A 222 -15.96 28.23 -3.19
N ARG A 223 -15.25 28.72 -2.17
CA ARG A 223 -15.78 29.11 -0.85
C ARG A 223 -16.54 27.98 -0.12
N ARG A 224 -16.26 26.72 -0.47
CA ARG A 224 -16.80 25.54 0.24
C ARG A 224 -15.99 25.20 1.48
N PHE A 225 -14.69 25.50 1.46
CA PHE A 225 -13.78 25.28 2.58
C PHE A 225 -13.25 26.61 3.10
N GLN A 226 -13.02 26.68 4.42
CA GLN A 226 -12.33 27.81 5.01
C GLN A 226 -10.86 27.77 4.62
N CYS A 227 -10.36 28.90 4.10
CA CYS A 227 -8.94 29.06 3.80
C CYS A 227 -8.12 29.09 5.12
N PRO A 228 -7.16 28.17 5.32
CA PRO A 228 -6.30 28.16 6.51
C PRO A 228 -5.60 29.50 6.75
N TRP A 229 -5.48 29.91 8.02
CA TRP A 229 -4.84 31.19 8.39
C TRP A 229 -3.41 31.34 7.87
N LEU A 230 -2.67 30.22 7.73
CA LEU A 230 -1.29 30.20 7.23
C LEU A 230 -1.18 30.65 5.76
N ILE A 231 -2.28 30.53 4.99
CA ILE A 231 -2.38 31.02 3.61
C ILE A 231 -2.83 32.49 3.58
N ARG A 232 -3.32 33.05 4.69
CA ARG A 232 -3.87 34.42 4.78
C ARG A 232 -2.88 35.52 5.21
N ARG A 233 -1.65 35.22 5.63
CA ARG A 233 -0.68 36.24 6.11
C ARG A 233 -0.27 37.25 5.00
N GLU A 234 0.19 38.43 5.41
CA GLU A 234 0.17 39.71 4.66
C GLU A 234 0.72 39.72 3.22
N ASP A 235 1.75 38.93 2.87
CA ASP A 235 2.22 38.79 1.47
C ASP A 235 1.24 38.02 0.56
N HIS A 236 0.27 37.33 1.18
CA HIS A 236 -0.66 36.38 0.58
C HIS A 236 -2.11 36.87 0.54
N VAL A 237 -2.40 38.05 1.12
CA VAL A 237 -3.71 38.71 1.00
C VAL A 237 -3.98 39.06 -0.47
N ARG A 238 -2.94 39.48 -1.21
CA ARG A 238 -3.03 39.68 -2.67
C ARG A 238 -3.37 38.39 -3.41
N VAL A 239 -2.78 37.26 -3.01
CA VAL A 239 -3.06 35.94 -3.57
C VAL A 239 -4.53 35.59 -3.37
N TYR A 240 -5.04 35.69 -2.14
CA TYR A 240 -6.42 35.35 -1.82
C TYR A 240 -7.42 36.29 -2.52
N HIS A 241 -7.20 37.60 -2.51
CA HIS A 241 -8.10 38.55 -3.19
C HIS A 241 -8.07 38.38 -4.71
N GLN A 242 -6.89 38.19 -5.30
CA GLN A 242 -6.72 38.00 -6.74
C GLN A 242 -7.27 36.64 -7.19
N LEU A 243 -7.22 35.63 -6.33
CA LEU A 243 -7.87 34.33 -6.56
C LEU A 243 -9.40 34.40 -6.42
N CYS A 244 -9.92 35.18 -5.46
CA CYS A 244 -11.35 35.37 -5.25
C CYS A 244 -12.02 36.26 -6.30
N SER A 245 -11.26 37.03 -7.08
CA SER A 245 -11.77 37.91 -8.14
C SER A 245 -11.84 37.24 -9.53
N LEU A 246 -11.46 35.96 -9.65
CA LEU A 246 -11.40 35.27 -10.94
C LEU A 246 -12.76 34.71 -11.39
N PRO A 247 -13.10 34.81 -12.69
CA PRO A 247 -14.23 34.11 -13.27
C PRO A 247 -14.09 32.58 -13.15
N GLN A 248 -15.24 31.91 -13.10
CA GLN A 248 -15.48 30.53 -12.65
C GLN A 248 -14.42 29.48 -13.02
N LEU A 249 -13.88 28.84 -11.97
CA LEU A 249 -13.17 27.55 -12.03
C LEU A 249 -14.13 26.44 -12.39
N ALA A 250 -13.81 25.64 -13.40
CA ALA A 250 -14.58 24.45 -13.71
C ALA A 250 -13.67 23.21 -13.78
N ARG A 251 -14.20 22.13 -13.21
CA ARG A 251 -13.52 20.87 -12.89
C ARG A 251 -12.78 20.30 -14.11
N GLY A 252 -11.58 19.78 -13.88
CA GLY A 252 -10.84 18.89 -14.78
C GLY A 252 -10.91 17.46 -14.25
#